data_AF-A0A5M3MGQ4-F1
#
_entry.id   AF-A0A5M3MGQ4-F1
#
_cell.length_a   1.000
_cell.length_b   1.000
_cell.length_c   1.000
_cell.angle_alpha   90.00
_cell.angle_beta   90.00
_cell.angle_gamma   90.00
#
_symmetry.space_group_name_H-M   'P 1'
#
loop_
_entity.id
_entity.type
_entity.pdbx_description
1 polymer ?
#
loop_
_entity_poly.entity_id
_entity_poly.type
_entity_poly.pdbx_seq_one_letter_code
_entity_poly.pdbx_strand_id
1 'polypeptide(L)'
;MRIAIEGCCHGALDAIYQHIQNLETKNDYVVDLLLICGDFQAVRNHRDLQCMAVPNKYRQLGDFYKYYTGEKKAPILTIVIGGNHEASNHFWELYHGGWLAPNIYFLGHAGCVQVGGLRIAGASGIFKGHDFRQGHFERVPYDHGTMRSIYHIREYNVRRLSLLSSPDIFLSHDWPQSIEHFGDLQGLLRRKPFFRQDVNSGKLGSPPLMGLLRNLRPKWWFSAHLHVRFEATVRHDQDGTSQPQAQSVAQPTAANPDEIAIDDDDEFSDAPAPQMAGPADASVGPSPAPVSSNPDEITLDDEAVDVATPPPPPSGNIETKFLALDKCLPKRDFLEIIDLPCAFDSLPLASLGERRIPKLGFDPEWLAITKAFDSLFPVSRRQAAYPDESAARDLIKEQLAWVQENVQAKSSPMSTSSSSDSASLFKALDDVQTFSQVAPGPGNEGSAKNHQPPYYASPQTEAFCKMLEIDNKLVKPSFLPS
;
A
#
# COMPACT_ATOMS: atom_id res chain seq x y z
N MET A 1 10.09 -20.95 -5.14
CA MET A 1 10.50 -19.54 -5.36
C MET A 1 11.05 -18.93 -4.08
N ARG A 2 12.23 -18.29 -4.15
CA ARG A 2 12.82 -17.53 -3.05
C ARG A 2 12.47 -16.05 -3.17
N ILE A 3 11.89 -15.48 -2.13
CA ILE A 3 11.40 -14.10 -2.13
C ILE A 3 12.09 -13.32 -1.02
N ALA A 4 12.70 -12.19 -1.37
CA ALA A 4 13.16 -11.21 -0.40
C ALA A 4 12.01 -10.27 -0.05
N ILE A 5 11.75 -10.09 1.24
CA ILE A 5 10.81 -9.11 1.77
C ILE A 5 11.62 -8.00 2.42
N GLU A 6 11.33 -6.76 2.06
CA GLU A 6 11.99 -5.56 2.59
C GLU A 6 10.96 -4.62 3.23
N GLY A 7 11.36 -3.99 4.34
CA GLY A 7 10.54 -3.05 5.10
C GLY A 7 10.41 -1.68 4.43
N CYS A 8 11.13 -0.68 4.96
CA CYS A 8 11.17 0.68 4.41
C CYS A 8 12.49 0.96 3.68
N CYS A 9 12.41 1.21 2.38
CA CYS A 9 13.57 1.41 1.52
C CYS A 9 14.28 2.75 1.75
N HIS A 10 13.54 3.86 1.92
CA HIS A 10 14.03 5.23 2.06
C HIS A 10 15.06 5.65 1.00
N GLY A 11 14.85 5.20 -0.25
CA GLY A 11 15.73 5.50 -1.38
C GLY A 11 17.09 4.81 -1.36
N ALA A 12 17.35 3.87 -0.45
CA ALA A 12 18.61 3.12 -0.30
C ALA A 12 18.65 1.85 -1.18
N LEU A 13 18.16 1.96 -2.41
CA LEU A 13 17.93 0.81 -3.30
C LEU A 13 19.24 0.08 -3.67
N ASP A 14 20.36 0.80 -3.83
CA ASP A 14 21.67 0.20 -4.10
C ASP A 14 22.10 -0.71 -2.93
N ALA A 15 21.87 -0.26 -1.69
CA ALA A 15 22.24 -1.01 -0.49
C ALA A 15 21.42 -2.28 -0.32
N ILE A 16 20.12 -2.25 -0.64
CA ILE A 16 19.23 -3.41 -0.60
C ILE A 16 19.69 -4.48 -1.58
N TYR A 17 19.91 -4.13 -2.85
CA TYR A 17 20.38 -5.11 -3.84
C TYR A 17 21.77 -5.66 -3.50
N GLN A 18 22.68 -4.82 -3.01
CA GLN A 18 24.00 -5.28 -2.56
C GLN A 18 23.88 -6.26 -1.38
N HIS A 19 22.97 -5.99 -0.44
CA HIS A 19 22.74 -6.88 0.69
C HIS A 19 22.20 -8.25 0.23
N ILE A 20 21.23 -8.27 -0.69
CA ILE A 20 20.71 -9.51 -1.27
C ILE A 20 21.82 -10.29 -1.99
N GLN A 21 22.63 -9.62 -2.82
CA GLN A 21 23.75 -10.27 -3.51
C GLN A 21 24.76 -10.90 -2.55
N ASN A 22 25.05 -10.22 -1.42
CA ASN A 22 25.93 -10.77 -0.39
C ASN A 22 25.33 -12.01 0.26
N LEU A 23 24.02 -12.03 0.50
CA LEU A 23 23.30 -13.18 1.04
C LEU A 23 23.28 -14.36 0.05
N GLU A 24 23.00 -14.09 -1.23
CA GLU A 24 23.05 -15.07 -2.32
C GLU A 24 24.43 -15.76 -2.39
N THR A 25 25.49 -14.94 -2.38
CA THR A 25 26.89 -15.43 -2.43
C THR A 25 27.26 -16.24 -1.18
N LYS A 26 26.85 -15.79 0.00
CA LYS A 26 27.21 -16.42 1.27
C LYS A 26 26.52 -17.76 1.49
N ASN A 27 25.27 -17.87 1.05
CA ASN A 27 24.39 -18.99 1.39
C ASN A 27 24.11 -19.92 0.20
N ASP A 28 24.75 -19.67 -0.95
CA ASP A 28 24.61 -20.47 -2.18
C ASP A 28 23.15 -20.60 -2.64
N TYR A 29 22.49 -19.45 -2.79
CA TYR A 29 21.14 -19.36 -3.34
C TYR A 29 20.95 -18.15 -4.24
N VAL A 30 19.85 -18.14 -4.99
CA VAL A 30 19.38 -17.01 -5.78
C VAL A 30 17.99 -16.60 -5.29
N VAL A 31 17.76 -15.29 -5.20
CA VAL A 31 16.47 -14.66 -4.93
C VAL A 31 15.77 -14.35 -6.26
N ASP A 32 14.52 -14.77 -6.38
CA ASP A 32 13.75 -14.64 -7.62
C ASP A 32 12.96 -13.32 -7.67
N LEU A 33 12.50 -12.84 -6.51
CA LEU A 33 11.59 -11.72 -6.35
C LEU A 33 11.94 -10.89 -5.11
N LEU A 34 11.85 -9.57 -5.22
CA LEU A 34 11.93 -8.64 -4.10
C LEU A 34 10.56 -7.95 -3.92
N LEU A 35 10.04 -7.95 -2.70
CA LEU A 35 8.83 -7.21 -2.30
C LEU A 35 9.23 -6.10 -1.33
N ILE A 36 8.90 -4.84 -1.65
CA ILE A 36 9.17 -3.67 -0.81
C ILE A 36 7.86 -3.14 -0.23
N CYS A 37 7.79 -3.05 1.09
CA CYS A 37 6.56 -2.69 1.82
C CYS A 37 6.31 -1.19 1.95
N GLY A 38 7.07 -0.34 1.26
CA GLY A 38 6.81 1.10 1.12
C GLY A 38 7.98 1.98 1.51
N ASP A 39 7.69 3.28 1.63
CA ASP A 39 8.69 4.35 1.73
C ASP A 39 9.80 4.16 0.69
N PHE A 40 9.40 3.83 -0.54
CA PHE A 40 10.30 3.47 -1.62
C PHE A 40 11.07 4.71 -2.14
N GLN A 41 10.41 5.87 -2.13
CA GLN A 41 10.92 7.14 -2.63
C GLN A 41 11.28 7.06 -4.13
N ALA A 42 10.27 6.82 -4.99
CA ALA A 42 10.42 6.79 -6.46
C ALA A 42 10.67 8.18 -7.10
N VAL A 43 11.65 8.91 -6.58
CA VAL A 43 12.00 10.28 -6.97
C VAL A 43 12.79 10.26 -8.28
N ARG A 44 12.24 10.84 -9.35
CA ARG A 44 12.90 10.88 -10.67
C ARG A 44 13.86 12.05 -10.80
N ASN A 45 13.56 13.17 -10.13
CA ASN A 45 14.31 14.42 -10.20
C ASN A 45 14.00 15.33 -8.99
N HIS A 46 14.59 16.53 -8.93
CA HIS A 46 14.40 17.41 -7.77
C HIS A 46 13.01 18.04 -7.64
N ARG A 47 12.21 18.03 -8.71
CA ARG A 47 10.83 18.52 -8.68
C ARG A 47 9.91 17.54 -7.96
N ASP A 48 10.13 16.24 -8.15
CA ASP A 48 9.41 15.19 -7.39
C ASP A 48 9.67 15.30 -5.87
N LEU A 49 10.87 15.75 -5.45
CA LEU A 49 11.15 16.04 -4.03
C LEU A 49 10.23 17.11 -3.45
N GLN A 50 9.71 18.02 -4.29
CA GLN A 50 8.78 19.06 -3.85
C GLN A 50 7.35 18.53 -3.63
N CYS A 51 7.08 17.28 -4.03
CA CYS A 51 5.82 16.58 -3.80
C CYS A 51 5.89 15.55 -2.66
N MET A 52 7.03 15.47 -1.96
CA MET A 52 7.21 14.57 -0.82
C MET A 52 6.88 15.26 0.50
N ALA A 53 6.04 14.61 1.31
CA ALA A 53 5.78 15.01 2.69
C ALA A 53 6.96 14.62 3.60
N VAL A 54 8.10 15.28 3.41
CA VAL A 54 9.32 15.10 4.20
C VAL A 54 9.88 16.50 4.52
N PRO A 55 10.34 16.77 5.75
CA PRO A 55 11.01 18.02 6.09
C PRO A 55 12.18 18.31 5.14
N ASN A 56 12.33 19.58 4.74
CA ASN A 56 13.28 19.99 3.70
C ASN A 56 14.72 19.47 3.92
N LYS A 57 15.18 19.43 5.17
CA LYS A 57 16.53 18.96 5.55
C LYS A 57 16.79 17.47 5.26
N TYR A 58 15.74 16.67 5.10
CA TYR A 58 15.84 15.23 4.84
C TYR A 58 15.53 14.86 3.38
N ARG A 59 15.13 15.82 2.54
CA ARG A 59 14.85 15.56 1.13
C ARG A 59 16.13 15.25 0.37
N GLN A 60 16.23 14.04 -0.17
CA GLN A 60 17.36 13.56 -0.95
C GLN A 60 16.85 12.75 -2.14
N LEU A 61 17.54 12.82 -3.29
CA LEU A 61 17.16 12.05 -4.49
C LEU A 61 17.17 10.54 -4.28
N GLY A 62 17.98 10.04 -3.34
CA GLY A 62 18.23 8.60 -3.16
C GLY A 62 18.86 7.98 -4.41
N ASP A 63 18.64 6.68 -4.59
CA ASP A 63 19.23 5.91 -5.69
C ASP A 63 18.28 5.69 -6.87
N PHE A 64 16.96 5.81 -6.67
CA PHE A 64 15.96 5.37 -7.64
C PHE A 64 16.11 6.05 -9.01
N TYR A 65 16.47 7.33 -9.05
CA TYR A 65 16.62 8.06 -10.32
C TYR A 65 17.60 7.37 -11.28
N LYS A 66 18.64 6.67 -10.78
CA LYS A 66 19.62 5.93 -11.60
C LYS A 66 18.96 4.77 -12.34
N TYR A 67 17.97 4.13 -11.72
CA TYR A 67 17.19 3.04 -12.32
C TYR A 67 16.17 3.59 -13.32
N TYR A 68 15.57 4.74 -12.99
CA TYR A 68 14.64 5.44 -13.87
C TYR A 68 15.29 5.92 -15.17
N THR A 69 16.49 6.50 -15.10
CA THR A 69 17.23 7.00 -16.28
C THR A 69 17.97 5.92 -17.06
N GLY A 70 17.99 4.68 -16.55
CA GLY A 70 18.73 3.57 -17.16
C GLY A 70 20.24 3.56 -16.91
N GLU A 71 20.75 4.42 -16.02
CA GLU A 71 22.14 4.32 -15.51
C GLU A 71 22.38 2.97 -14.82
N LYS A 72 21.36 2.46 -14.13
CA LYS A 72 21.34 1.12 -13.51
C LYS A 72 20.11 0.34 -13.94
N LYS A 73 20.20 -0.98 -13.84
CA LYS A 73 19.08 -1.91 -14.04
C LYS A 73 18.87 -2.72 -12.77
N ALA A 74 17.62 -2.87 -12.34
CA ALA A 74 17.30 -3.71 -11.20
C ALA A 74 17.63 -5.18 -11.52
N PRO A 75 18.48 -5.84 -10.70
CA PRO A 75 18.91 -7.21 -10.96
C PRO A 75 17.82 -8.23 -10.65
N ILE A 76 16.83 -7.87 -9.83
CA ILE A 76 15.73 -8.72 -9.36
C ILE A 76 14.42 -8.08 -9.77
N LEU A 77 13.41 -8.88 -10.17
CA LEU A 77 12.05 -8.36 -10.25
C LEU A 77 11.66 -7.83 -8.88
N THR A 78 11.24 -6.57 -8.83
CA THR A 78 10.95 -5.85 -7.59
C THR A 78 9.54 -5.31 -7.66
N ILE A 79 8.67 -5.75 -6.75
CA ILE A 79 7.31 -5.23 -6.61
C ILE A 79 7.27 -4.33 -5.38
N VAL A 80 6.72 -3.13 -5.55
CA VAL A 80 6.67 -2.11 -4.49
C VAL A 80 5.23 -1.67 -4.26
N ILE A 81 4.89 -1.42 -3.00
CA ILE A 81 3.73 -0.61 -2.60
C ILE A 81 4.23 0.75 -2.10
N GLY A 82 3.34 1.73 -1.95
CA GLY A 82 3.70 3.04 -1.41
C GLY A 82 3.54 3.15 0.10
N GLY A 83 4.42 3.92 0.73
CA GLY A 83 4.30 4.37 2.12
C GLY A 83 3.82 5.82 2.24
N ASN A 84 4.33 6.55 3.22
CA ASN A 84 4.04 7.97 3.45
C ASN A 84 5.16 8.91 2.96
N HIS A 85 6.39 8.43 2.83
CA HIS A 85 7.50 9.19 2.27
C HIS A 85 7.70 8.85 0.79
N GLU A 86 6.78 9.31 -0.05
CA GLU A 86 6.79 8.98 -1.47
C GLU A 86 6.79 10.20 -2.38
N ALA A 87 7.35 10.03 -3.57
CA ALA A 87 7.06 10.90 -4.71
C ALA A 87 5.62 10.65 -5.16
N SER A 88 4.65 11.14 -4.38
CA SER A 88 3.24 10.78 -4.51
C SER A 88 2.64 11.20 -5.85
N ASN A 89 3.19 12.23 -6.48
CA ASN A 89 2.82 12.61 -7.84
C ASN A 89 3.16 11.48 -8.84
N HIS A 90 4.34 10.88 -8.75
CA HIS A 90 4.76 9.80 -9.64
C HIS A 90 3.93 8.52 -9.41
N PHE A 91 3.62 8.19 -8.15
CA PHE A 91 2.73 7.06 -7.84
C PHE A 91 1.29 7.30 -8.30
N TRP A 92 0.82 8.56 -8.23
CA TRP A 92 -0.49 8.92 -8.75
C TRP A 92 -0.60 8.71 -10.27
N GLU A 93 0.45 9.02 -11.05
CA GLU A 93 0.50 8.75 -12.50
C GLU A 93 0.32 7.25 -12.83
N LEU A 94 0.63 6.37 -11.87
CA LEU A 94 0.57 4.91 -11.95
C LEU A 94 -0.44 4.32 -10.95
N TYR A 95 -1.58 5.00 -10.72
CA TYR A 95 -2.58 4.59 -9.71
C TYR A 95 -3.00 3.10 -9.80
N HIS A 96 -3.17 2.60 -11.02
CA HIS A 96 -3.56 1.21 -11.32
C HIS A 96 -2.41 0.21 -11.33
N GLY A 97 -1.19 0.66 -11.01
CA GLY A 97 0.05 -0.09 -11.12
C GLY A 97 0.76 0.12 -12.45
N GLY A 98 2.08 -0.05 -12.45
CA GLY A 98 2.92 0.14 -13.63
C GLY A 98 4.41 0.05 -13.31
N TRP A 99 5.23 -0.07 -14.35
CA TRP A 99 6.68 -0.10 -14.24
C TRP A 99 7.22 1.28 -13.86
N LEU A 100 7.86 1.37 -12.70
CA LEU A 100 8.60 2.55 -12.25
C LEU A 100 9.96 2.65 -12.96
N ALA A 101 10.56 1.50 -13.26
CA ALA A 101 11.80 1.32 -14.02
C ALA A 101 11.83 -0.13 -14.55
N PRO A 102 12.73 -0.50 -15.46
CA PRO A 102 12.87 -1.90 -15.87
C PRO A 102 13.10 -2.82 -14.67
N ASN A 103 12.28 -3.86 -14.53
CA ASN A 103 12.20 -4.80 -13.40
C ASN A 103 11.73 -4.21 -12.05
N ILE A 104 11.24 -2.97 -11.98
CA ILE A 104 10.64 -2.38 -10.77
C ILE A 104 9.19 -2.01 -11.05
N TYR A 105 8.25 -2.72 -10.43
CA TYR A 105 6.82 -2.57 -10.64
C TYR A 105 6.14 -1.99 -9.39
N PHE A 106 5.41 -0.88 -9.55
CA PHE A 106 4.50 -0.39 -8.53
C PHE A 106 3.18 -1.13 -8.62
N LEU A 107 2.73 -1.71 -7.50
CA LEU A 107 1.48 -2.47 -7.44
C LEU A 107 0.23 -1.59 -7.64
N GLY A 108 0.35 -0.28 -7.45
CA GLY A 108 -0.74 0.68 -7.47
C GLY A 108 -1.13 1.14 -6.07
N HIS A 109 -2.09 2.06 -5.99
CA HIS A 109 -2.65 2.48 -4.69
C HIS A 109 -3.37 1.30 -3.98
N ALA A 110 -3.90 0.38 -4.77
CA ALA A 110 -4.23 -0.98 -4.39
C ALA A 110 -4.08 -1.86 -5.63
N GLY A 111 -3.70 -3.12 -5.45
CA GLY A 111 -3.49 -4.02 -6.58
C GLY A 111 -3.42 -5.49 -6.18
N CYS A 112 -3.61 -6.37 -7.17
CA CYS A 112 -3.23 -7.78 -7.07
C CYS A 112 -2.66 -8.25 -8.42
N VAL A 113 -1.54 -8.98 -8.35
CA VAL A 113 -0.79 -9.51 -9.49
C VAL A 113 -0.40 -10.96 -9.24
N GLN A 114 -0.01 -11.66 -10.30
CA GLN A 114 0.44 -13.05 -10.22
C GLN A 114 1.92 -13.18 -10.60
N VAL A 115 2.69 -13.93 -9.81
CA VAL A 115 4.10 -14.26 -10.07
C VAL A 115 4.32 -15.73 -9.75
N GLY A 116 4.60 -16.54 -10.76
CA GLY A 116 4.88 -17.98 -10.57
C GLY A 116 3.78 -18.79 -9.91
N GLY A 117 2.53 -18.39 -10.15
CA GLY A 117 1.35 -19.00 -9.55
C GLY A 117 1.00 -18.45 -8.17
N LEU A 118 1.82 -17.56 -7.59
CA LEU A 118 1.49 -16.86 -6.35
C LEU A 118 0.66 -15.61 -6.65
N ARG A 119 -0.41 -15.38 -5.89
CA ARG A 119 -1.20 -14.15 -5.90
C ARG A 119 -0.68 -13.18 -4.84
N ILE A 120 -0.24 -12.01 -5.28
CA ILE A 120 0.34 -10.96 -4.42
C ILE A 120 -0.57 -9.75 -4.50
N ALA A 121 -1.25 -9.46 -3.39
CA ALA A 121 -2.11 -8.29 -3.24
C ALA A 121 -1.46 -7.25 -2.32
N GLY A 122 -1.91 -6.01 -2.38
CA GLY A 122 -1.44 -5.01 -1.45
C GLY A 122 -2.21 -3.69 -1.47
N ALA A 123 -2.05 -2.95 -0.38
CA ALA A 123 -2.61 -1.63 -0.14
C ALA A 123 -1.48 -0.63 0.15
N SER A 124 -1.39 0.42 -0.65
CA SER A 124 -0.40 1.48 -0.47
C SER A 124 -0.93 2.56 0.48
N GLY A 125 -0.03 3.17 1.25
CA GLY A 125 -0.30 4.32 2.10
C GLY A 125 -0.49 3.99 3.58
N ILE A 126 -0.85 5.02 4.35
CA ILE A 126 -1.14 4.94 5.79
C ILE A 126 -2.58 5.35 6.10
N PHE A 127 -3.11 4.96 7.25
CA PHE A 127 -4.49 5.30 7.60
C PHE A 127 -4.61 6.65 8.32
N LYS A 128 -5.51 7.51 7.85
CA LYS A 128 -6.04 8.66 8.59
C LYS A 128 -7.55 8.71 8.49
N GLY A 129 -8.23 8.63 9.64
CA GLY A 129 -9.69 8.44 9.68
C GLY A 129 -10.50 9.54 9.00
N HIS A 130 -10.04 10.79 9.03
CA HIS A 130 -10.76 11.92 8.40
C HIS A 130 -10.72 11.87 6.87
N ASP A 131 -9.69 11.27 6.27
CA ASP A 131 -9.56 11.14 4.81
C ASP A 131 -10.13 9.83 4.26
N PHE A 132 -10.28 8.82 5.11
CA PHE A 132 -10.64 7.46 4.68
C PHE A 132 -11.90 7.39 3.80
N ARG A 133 -12.96 8.13 4.16
CA ARG A 133 -14.24 8.15 3.42
C ARG A 133 -14.29 9.16 2.27
N GLN A 134 -13.24 9.96 2.10
CA GLN A 134 -13.14 10.91 1.00
C GLN A 134 -12.67 10.20 -0.27
N GLY A 135 -12.89 10.83 -1.43
CA GLY A 135 -12.15 10.43 -2.63
C GLY A 135 -10.79 11.13 -2.72
N HIS A 136 -10.11 10.91 -3.84
CA HIS A 136 -8.86 11.55 -4.22
C HIS A 136 -9.10 12.82 -5.04
N PHE A 137 -9.08 13.96 -4.35
CA PHE A 137 -9.24 15.30 -4.92
C PHE A 137 -7.90 16.01 -5.13
N GLU A 138 -6.80 15.46 -4.61
CA GLU A 138 -5.47 16.05 -4.62
C GLU A 138 -4.92 16.13 -6.04
N ARG A 139 -4.37 17.28 -6.43
CA ARG A 139 -3.76 17.48 -7.75
C ARG A 139 -2.50 18.31 -7.61
N VAL A 140 -1.52 18.06 -8.48
CA VAL A 140 -0.31 18.87 -8.56
C VAL A 140 -0.66 20.24 -9.18
N PRO A 141 -0.18 21.37 -8.64
CA PRO A 141 0.68 21.48 -7.46
C PRO A 141 -0.10 21.25 -6.15
N TYR A 142 0.47 20.39 -5.29
CA TYR A 142 -0.04 20.11 -3.95
C TYR A 142 0.26 21.26 -2.99
N ASP A 143 -0.70 21.57 -2.14
CA ASP A 143 -0.44 22.30 -0.90
C ASP A 143 0.05 21.33 0.21
N HIS A 144 0.32 21.87 1.40
CA HIS A 144 0.82 21.10 2.54
C HIS A 144 -0.15 20.00 3.01
N GLY A 145 -1.46 20.21 2.89
CA GLY A 145 -2.49 19.25 3.29
C GLY A 145 -2.65 18.13 2.27
N THR A 146 -2.78 18.48 0.99
CA THR A 146 -2.93 17.54 -0.13
C THR A 146 -1.69 16.69 -0.36
N MET A 147 -0.50 17.23 -0.05
CA MET A 147 0.75 16.47 -0.05
C MET A 147 0.75 15.34 0.98
N ARG A 148 0.00 15.48 2.09
CA ARG A 148 -0.22 14.41 3.07
C ARG A 148 -1.37 13.50 2.68
N SER A 149 -2.52 14.10 2.32
CA SER A 149 -3.74 13.33 2.09
C SER A 149 -3.66 12.40 0.87
N ILE A 150 -2.79 12.68 -0.10
CA ILE A 150 -2.60 11.87 -1.32
C ILE A 150 -2.19 10.42 -1.03
N TYR A 151 -1.37 10.19 0.00
CA TYR A 151 -0.91 8.85 0.37
C TYR A 151 -1.76 8.20 1.48
N HIS A 152 -2.83 8.85 1.96
CA HIS A 152 -3.71 8.19 2.93
C HIS A 152 -4.58 7.12 2.24
N ILE A 153 -4.78 5.99 2.92
CA ILE A 153 -5.64 4.90 2.43
C ILE A 153 -7.08 5.41 2.30
N ARG A 154 -7.75 5.07 1.18
CA ARG A 154 -9.16 5.36 0.92
C ARG A 154 -10.04 4.13 1.01
N GLU A 155 -11.28 4.33 1.45
CA GLU A 155 -12.33 3.30 1.53
C GLU A 155 -12.54 2.61 0.18
N TYR A 156 -12.45 3.36 -0.92
CA TYR A 156 -12.55 2.84 -2.28
C TYR A 156 -11.57 1.68 -2.55
N ASN A 157 -10.31 1.83 -2.14
CA ASN A 157 -9.28 0.81 -2.34
C ASN A 157 -9.51 -0.39 -1.42
N VAL A 158 -9.86 -0.15 -0.15
CA VAL A 158 -10.14 -1.20 0.83
C VAL A 158 -11.33 -2.05 0.42
N ARG A 159 -12.43 -1.44 -0.04
CA ARG A 159 -13.61 -2.18 -0.50
C ARG A 159 -13.31 -3.07 -1.70
N ARG A 160 -12.56 -2.56 -2.67
CA ARG A 160 -12.14 -3.37 -3.83
C ARG A 160 -11.28 -4.55 -3.40
N LEU A 161 -10.30 -4.33 -2.52
CA LEU A 161 -9.46 -5.40 -1.97
C LEU A 161 -10.28 -6.41 -1.18
N SER A 162 -11.30 -6.01 -0.42
CA SER A 162 -12.15 -6.92 0.36
C SER A 162 -12.99 -7.88 -0.47
N LEU A 163 -13.11 -7.64 -1.78
CA LEU A 163 -13.87 -8.48 -2.71
C LEU A 163 -13.01 -9.53 -3.40
N LEU A 164 -11.68 -9.52 -3.17
CA LEU A 164 -10.78 -10.56 -3.65
C LEU A 164 -10.98 -11.88 -2.90
N SER A 165 -10.77 -12.98 -3.61
CA SER A 165 -10.48 -14.26 -3.00
C SER A 165 -9.12 -14.23 -2.31
N SER A 166 -8.90 -15.08 -1.30
CA SER A 166 -7.68 -15.11 -0.49
C SER A 166 -6.40 -15.10 -1.35
N PRO A 167 -5.53 -14.08 -1.24
CA PRO A 167 -4.22 -14.09 -1.88
C PRO A 167 -3.20 -14.88 -1.05
N ASP A 168 -2.07 -15.24 -1.66
CA ASP A 168 -0.97 -15.90 -0.94
C ASP A 168 -0.21 -14.92 -0.05
N ILE A 169 0.08 -13.74 -0.61
CA ILE A 169 0.80 -12.65 0.06
C ILE A 169 -0.05 -11.40 0.02
N PHE A 170 -0.13 -10.71 1.16
CA PHE A 170 -0.67 -9.36 1.25
C PHE A 170 0.40 -8.39 1.74
N LEU A 171 0.55 -7.26 1.07
CA LEU A 171 1.48 -6.18 1.43
C LEU A 171 0.71 -4.96 1.94
N SER A 172 1.16 -4.37 3.04
CA SER A 172 0.71 -3.04 3.46
C SER A 172 1.87 -2.26 4.08
N HIS A 173 1.88 -0.94 3.94
CA HIS A 173 2.93 -0.16 4.61
C HIS A 173 2.68 -0.10 6.12
N ASP A 174 1.52 0.42 6.50
CA ASP A 174 1.04 0.44 7.88
C ASP A 174 0.65 -0.96 8.37
N TRP A 175 0.69 -1.16 9.69
CA TRP A 175 0.32 -2.44 10.31
C TRP A 175 -1.20 -2.58 10.38
N PRO A 176 -1.75 -3.80 10.32
CA PRO A 176 -3.11 -4.04 10.77
C PRO A 176 -3.27 -3.60 12.23
N GLN A 177 -4.33 -2.84 12.53
CA GLN A 177 -4.55 -2.34 13.88
C GLN A 177 -4.58 -3.47 14.91
N SER A 178 -3.89 -3.28 16.03
CA SER A 178 -3.87 -4.23 17.14
C SER A 178 -3.22 -5.58 16.82
N ILE A 179 -2.42 -5.68 15.75
CA ILE A 179 -1.67 -6.89 15.39
C ILE A 179 -0.61 -7.25 16.44
N GLU A 180 -0.15 -6.26 17.23
CA GLU A 180 0.82 -6.45 18.31
C GLU A 180 0.35 -7.42 19.40
N HIS A 181 -0.97 -7.61 19.55
CA HIS A 181 -1.54 -8.56 20.50
C HIS A 181 -1.45 -10.02 20.04
N PHE A 182 -1.05 -10.26 18.79
CA PHE A 182 -0.90 -11.60 18.21
C PHE A 182 0.57 -12.07 18.17
N GLY A 183 1.48 -11.34 18.83
CA GLY A 183 2.91 -11.65 18.92
C GLY A 183 3.52 -11.29 20.27
N ASP A 184 4.84 -11.09 20.33
CA ASP A 184 5.54 -10.70 21.58
C ASP A 184 5.38 -9.20 21.89
N LEU A 185 4.20 -8.82 22.38
CA LEU A 185 3.88 -7.45 22.79
C LEU A 185 4.86 -6.92 23.84
N GLN A 186 5.26 -7.75 24.81
CA GLN A 186 6.18 -7.33 25.86
C GLN A 186 7.57 -7.00 25.28
N GLY A 187 8.07 -7.83 24.37
CA GLY A 187 9.31 -7.58 23.64
C GLY A 187 9.23 -6.36 22.71
N LEU A 188 8.08 -6.11 22.08
CA LEU A 188 7.83 -4.89 21.32
C LEU A 188 7.93 -3.66 22.21
N LEU A 189 7.18 -3.60 23.30
CA LEU A 189 7.16 -2.45 24.21
C LEU A 189 8.49 -2.26 24.97
N ARG A 190 9.30 -3.31 25.11
CA ARG A 190 10.68 -3.19 25.63
C ARG A 190 11.59 -2.47 24.64
N ARG A 191 11.46 -2.75 23.33
CA ARG A 191 12.24 -2.11 22.26
C ARG A 191 11.72 -0.71 21.91
N LYS A 192 10.39 -0.51 21.97
CA LYS A 192 9.67 0.70 21.56
C LYS A 192 8.67 1.13 22.66
N PRO A 193 9.13 1.66 23.79
CA PRO A 193 8.25 1.98 24.93
C PRO A 193 7.15 3.02 24.62
N PHE A 194 7.40 3.90 23.66
CA PHE A 194 6.45 4.96 23.25
C PHE A 194 5.19 4.41 22.57
N PHE A 195 5.20 3.18 22.04
CA PHE A 195 3.97 2.55 21.53
C PHE A 195 2.97 2.21 22.63
N ARG A 196 3.36 2.22 23.91
CA ARG A 196 2.47 1.82 25.01
C ARG A 196 1.14 2.57 25.02
N GLN A 197 1.15 3.87 24.72
CA GLN A 197 -0.08 4.66 24.69
C GLN A 197 -0.98 4.29 23.51
N ASP A 198 -0.41 4.13 22.32
CA ASP A 198 -1.18 3.76 21.12
C ASP A 198 -1.72 2.34 21.22
N VAL A 199 -0.95 1.40 21.78
CA VAL A 199 -1.43 0.04 22.08
C VAL A 199 -2.58 0.09 23.09
N ASN A 200 -2.42 0.77 24.21
CA ASN A 200 -3.46 0.83 25.25
C ASN A 200 -4.76 1.51 24.77
N SER A 201 -4.65 2.46 23.84
CA SER A 201 -5.81 3.15 23.25
C SER A 201 -6.34 2.47 21.98
N GLY A 202 -5.75 1.35 21.56
CA GLY A 202 -6.12 0.63 20.35
C GLY A 202 -5.91 1.44 19.08
N LYS A 203 -4.92 2.33 19.02
CA LYS A 203 -4.64 3.22 17.87
C LYS A 203 -3.40 2.83 17.08
N LEU A 204 -2.62 1.84 17.54
CA LEU A 204 -1.46 1.37 16.79
C LEU A 204 -1.92 0.62 15.53
N GLY A 205 -1.55 1.14 14.36
CA GLY A 205 -1.89 0.59 13.05
C GLY A 205 -3.25 1.02 12.49
N SER A 206 -3.64 0.35 11.42
CA SER A 206 -4.75 0.69 10.54
C SER A 206 -5.97 -0.22 10.74
N PRO A 207 -7.12 0.33 11.20
CA PRO A 207 -8.37 -0.42 11.32
C PRO A 207 -8.82 -1.12 10.03
N PRO A 208 -8.85 -0.45 8.85
CA PRO A 208 -9.31 -1.13 7.63
C PRO A 208 -8.39 -2.28 7.19
N LEU A 209 -7.09 -2.21 7.51
CA LEU A 209 -6.16 -3.30 7.20
C LEU A 209 -6.41 -4.54 8.07
N MET A 210 -6.78 -4.38 9.35
CA MET A 210 -7.22 -5.51 10.17
C MET A 210 -8.53 -6.13 9.64
N GLY A 211 -9.45 -5.31 9.15
CA GLY A 211 -10.64 -5.78 8.43
C GLY A 211 -10.29 -6.63 7.20
N LEU A 212 -9.34 -6.16 6.38
CA LEU A 212 -8.84 -6.94 5.23
C LEU A 212 -8.14 -8.22 5.64
N LEU A 213 -7.29 -8.20 6.68
CA LEU A 213 -6.59 -9.39 7.17
C LEU A 213 -7.56 -10.50 7.56
N ARG A 214 -8.61 -10.17 8.31
CA ARG A 214 -9.62 -11.14 8.77
C ARG A 214 -10.53 -11.66 7.65
N ASN A 215 -10.81 -10.81 6.67
CA ASN A 215 -11.64 -11.15 5.52
C ASN A 215 -10.88 -12.00 4.50
N LEU A 216 -9.70 -11.53 4.06
CA LEU A 216 -8.91 -12.16 3.00
C LEU A 216 -8.12 -13.37 3.47
N ARG A 217 -7.74 -13.43 4.76
CA ARG A 217 -7.00 -14.56 5.37
C ARG A 217 -5.78 -15.03 4.54
N PRO A 218 -4.90 -14.11 4.11
CA PRO A 218 -3.74 -14.48 3.29
C PRO A 218 -2.79 -15.39 4.07
N LYS A 219 -1.96 -16.16 3.37
CA LYS A 219 -0.97 -17.01 4.05
C LYS A 219 0.09 -16.15 4.76
N TRP A 220 0.50 -15.08 4.10
CA TRP A 220 1.44 -14.11 4.63
C TRP A 220 0.92 -12.68 4.53
N TRP A 221 1.18 -11.91 5.58
CA TRP A 221 0.99 -10.47 5.61
C TRP A 221 2.33 -9.80 5.94
N PHE A 222 2.81 -8.91 5.07
CA PHE A 222 4.05 -8.17 5.28
C PHE A 222 3.79 -6.68 5.46
N SER A 223 4.45 -6.08 6.46
CA SER A 223 4.33 -4.65 6.75
C SER A 223 5.65 -3.96 7.10
N ALA A 224 5.62 -2.63 7.19
CA ALA A 224 6.78 -1.81 7.50
C ALA A 224 6.39 -0.64 8.43
N HIS A 225 6.77 0.59 8.09
CA HIS A 225 6.41 1.86 8.74
C HIS A 225 6.95 2.08 10.16
N LEU A 226 6.69 1.17 11.10
CA LEU A 226 7.01 1.34 12.52
C LEU A 226 8.50 1.13 12.87
N HIS A 227 9.32 0.79 11.87
CA HIS A 227 10.78 0.64 12.00
C HIS A 227 11.17 -0.30 13.15
N VAL A 228 10.60 -1.51 13.13
CA VAL A 228 10.89 -2.58 14.07
C VAL A 228 10.49 -3.93 13.47
N ARG A 229 11.36 -4.94 13.58
CA ARG A 229 10.98 -6.31 13.28
C ARG A 229 9.94 -6.82 14.27
N PHE A 230 8.81 -7.32 13.78
CA PHE A 230 7.79 -7.92 14.61
C PHE A 230 7.12 -9.08 13.90
N GLU A 231 6.92 -10.16 14.62
CA GLU A 231 6.30 -11.39 14.13
C GLU A 231 5.03 -11.65 14.94
N ALA A 232 3.98 -12.04 14.25
CA ALA A 232 2.71 -12.42 14.86
C ALA A 232 2.01 -13.51 14.04
N THR A 233 1.12 -14.24 14.69
CA THR A 233 0.27 -15.24 14.03
C THR A 233 -1.18 -14.97 14.37
N VAL A 234 -1.98 -14.68 13.35
CA VAL A 234 -3.43 -14.51 13.50
C VAL A 234 -4.10 -15.83 13.14
N ARG A 235 -4.80 -16.42 14.11
CA ARG A 235 -5.67 -17.58 13.85
C ARG A 235 -7.05 -17.10 13.44
N HIS A 236 -7.56 -17.66 12.36
CA HIS A 236 -8.89 -17.41 11.82
C HIS A 236 -9.79 -18.55 12.29
N ASP A 237 -10.38 -18.39 13.48
CA ASP A 237 -11.39 -19.33 13.94
C ASP A 237 -12.63 -19.28 13.03
N GLN A 238 -13.36 -20.40 12.95
CA GLN A 238 -14.55 -20.51 12.08
C GLN A 238 -15.73 -19.66 12.56
N ASP A 239 -15.68 -19.11 13.77
CA ASP A 239 -16.73 -18.26 14.35
C ASP A 239 -16.18 -16.87 14.71
N GLY A 240 -16.84 -15.83 14.18
CA GLY A 240 -16.45 -14.42 14.27
C GLY A 240 -16.60 -13.77 15.65
N THR A 241 -16.27 -14.47 16.74
CA THR A 241 -16.48 -14.02 18.12
C THR A 241 -15.19 -14.06 18.92
N SER A 242 -14.26 -13.16 18.63
CA SER A 242 -13.18 -12.82 19.56
C SER A 242 -12.73 -11.37 19.34
N GLN A 243 -13.39 -10.44 20.04
CA GLN A 243 -12.90 -9.08 20.21
C GLN A 243 -12.28 -8.94 21.60
N PRO A 244 -11.02 -8.50 21.73
CA PRO A 244 -10.61 -7.70 22.86
C PRO A 244 -11.18 -6.28 22.68
N GLN A 245 -12.05 -5.84 23.58
CA GLN A 245 -12.59 -4.48 23.58
C GLN A 245 -11.50 -3.46 23.95
N ALA A 246 -11.19 -2.53 23.04
CA ALA A 246 -10.40 -1.34 23.34
C ALA A 246 -11.33 -0.19 23.77
N GLN A 247 -11.15 0.31 24.99
CA GLN A 247 -11.87 1.48 25.50
C GLN A 247 -11.23 2.77 24.97
N SER A 248 -12.05 3.68 24.45
CA SER A 248 -11.61 4.93 23.83
C SER A 248 -11.37 6.04 24.86
N VAL A 249 -10.15 6.56 24.90
CA VAL A 249 -9.83 7.88 25.49
C VAL A 249 -9.01 8.68 24.47
N ALA A 250 -9.35 9.95 24.27
CA ALA A 250 -8.69 10.84 23.32
C ALA A 250 -7.48 11.57 23.94
N GLN A 251 -6.52 11.98 23.08
CA GLN A 251 -5.27 12.74 23.30
C GLN A 251 -3.95 11.94 23.45
N PRO A 252 -2.80 12.63 23.31
CA PRO A 252 -2.03 12.86 22.08
C PRO A 252 -1.10 11.69 21.74
N THR A 253 -0.89 11.40 20.46
CA THR A 253 0.01 10.36 19.95
C THR A 253 1.45 10.64 20.38
N ALA A 254 2.11 9.67 21.02
CA ALA A 254 3.54 9.76 21.33
C ALA A 254 4.34 9.51 20.04
N ALA A 255 5.11 10.50 19.58
CA ALA A 255 5.89 10.41 18.34
C ALA A 255 6.96 9.29 18.43
N ASN A 256 7.02 8.45 17.40
CA ASN A 256 8.08 7.47 17.23
C ASN A 256 9.38 8.19 16.80
N PRO A 257 10.46 8.23 17.62
CA PRO A 257 11.69 8.94 17.28
C PRO A 257 12.44 8.36 16.07
N ASP A 258 12.09 7.15 15.63
CA ASP A 258 12.64 6.56 14.41
C ASP A 258 11.86 6.91 13.14
N GLU A 259 10.66 7.47 13.28
CA GLU A 259 9.87 8.04 12.18
C GLU A 259 10.36 9.47 11.93
N ILE A 260 10.42 9.89 10.67
CA ILE A 260 10.70 11.29 10.37
C ILE A 260 9.44 12.06 10.77
N ALA A 261 9.43 12.63 11.98
CA ALA A 261 8.33 13.43 12.47
C ALA A 261 8.10 14.60 11.51
N ILE A 262 6.89 14.65 10.96
CA ILE A 262 6.39 15.81 10.23
C ILE A 262 5.64 16.62 11.27
N ASP A 263 6.25 17.69 11.78
CA ASP A 263 5.54 18.63 12.64
C ASP A 263 4.41 19.27 11.81
N ASP A 264 3.20 19.25 12.35
CA ASP A 264 2.04 19.88 11.73
C ASP A 264 2.09 21.43 11.85
N ASP A 265 3.07 21.97 12.60
CA ASP A 265 3.17 23.37 13.02
C ASP A 265 4.55 24.02 12.72
N ASP A 266 5.06 23.94 11.49
CA ASP A 266 6.13 24.88 11.07
C ASP A 266 5.51 26.28 10.83
N GLU A 267 5.15 26.97 11.92
CA GLU A 267 4.87 28.41 11.93
C GLU A 267 6.16 29.18 11.62
N PHE A 268 6.28 29.70 10.40
CA PHE A 268 7.27 30.72 10.09
C PHE A 268 6.87 32.04 10.73
N SER A 269 7.65 32.47 11.73
CA SER A 269 7.53 33.76 12.39
C SER A 269 7.98 34.90 11.47
N ASP A 270 7.08 35.84 11.18
CA ASP A 270 7.45 37.21 10.84
C ASP A 270 6.73 38.16 11.80
N ALA A 271 7.51 38.86 12.63
CA ALA A 271 7.04 39.98 13.46
C ALA A 271 7.64 41.28 12.88
N PRO A 272 6.95 42.44 13.02
CA PRO A 272 6.97 43.15 14.30
C PRO A 272 5.64 43.82 14.75
N ALA A 273 5.61 44.12 16.06
CA ALA A 273 4.58 44.77 16.90
C ALA A 273 4.48 46.32 16.67
N PRO A 274 3.68 47.18 17.40
CA PRO A 274 3.12 46.99 18.75
C PRO A 274 1.73 47.61 19.15
N GLN A 275 1.18 47.02 20.23
CA GLN A 275 0.48 47.58 21.43
C GLN A 275 -0.85 48.36 21.36
N MET A 276 -1.78 47.99 22.26
CA MET A 276 -2.34 48.84 23.35
C MET A 276 -3.09 47.99 24.41
N ALA A 277 -2.88 48.32 25.70
CA ALA A 277 -3.41 47.73 26.96
C ALA A 277 -4.93 48.02 27.16
N GLY A 278 -5.75 47.43 28.05
CA GLY A 278 -5.77 46.53 29.24
C GLY A 278 -7.22 46.65 29.82
N PRO A 279 -7.60 46.27 31.07
CA PRO A 279 -7.02 45.33 32.04
C PRO A 279 -8.04 44.27 32.59
N ALA A 280 -7.56 43.53 33.60
CA ALA A 280 -8.02 42.32 34.31
C ALA A 280 -9.38 42.33 35.04
N ASP A 281 -9.90 41.13 35.35
CA ASP A 281 -10.28 40.76 36.73
C ASP A 281 -10.25 39.23 36.98
N ALA A 282 -10.05 38.85 38.25
CA ALA A 282 -9.76 37.51 38.76
C ALA A 282 -10.93 36.91 39.58
N SER A 283 -11.01 35.56 39.68
CA SER A 283 -11.28 34.77 40.92
C SER A 283 -11.85 33.36 40.59
N VAL A 284 -11.14 32.27 40.96
CA VAL A 284 -11.33 31.37 42.14
C VAL A 284 -12.48 30.34 42.00
N GLY A 285 -12.13 29.04 41.96
CA GLY A 285 -13.05 27.90 42.11
C GLY A 285 -13.51 27.66 43.57
N PRO A 286 -14.43 26.71 43.86
CA PRO A 286 -14.07 25.28 43.90
C PRO A 286 -15.20 24.28 43.52
N SER A 287 -14.83 22.99 43.40
CA SER A 287 -15.70 21.78 43.28
C SER A 287 -16.04 21.20 44.70
N PRO A 288 -16.77 20.06 44.92
CA PRO A 288 -17.46 19.12 44.01
C PRO A 288 -18.83 18.48 44.46
N ALA A 289 -19.43 17.70 43.53
CA ALA A 289 -20.36 16.53 43.65
C ALA A 289 -21.87 16.74 43.99
N PRO A 290 -22.81 15.78 43.70
CA PRO A 290 -22.63 14.40 43.21
C PRO A 290 -23.56 13.93 42.05
N VAL A 291 -23.20 12.73 41.55
CA VAL A 291 -23.86 11.73 40.69
C VAL A 291 -25.40 11.70 40.62
N SER A 292 -25.93 11.59 39.39
CA SER A 292 -27.25 10.99 39.11
C SER A 292 -27.17 10.03 37.91
N SER A 293 -27.46 8.77 38.20
CA SER A 293 -27.72 7.65 37.30
C SER A 293 -28.89 7.94 36.36
N ASN A 294 -28.73 7.65 35.07
CA ASN A 294 -29.79 7.79 34.07
C ASN A 294 -30.51 6.44 33.87
N PRO A 295 -31.83 6.34 34.11
CA PRO A 295 -32.61 5.11 33.95
C PRO A 295 -33.33 5.13 32.61
N ASP A 296 -32.84 4.40 31.60
CA ASP A 296 -33.60 4.02 30.40
C ASP A 296 -32.89 2.84 29.72
N GLU A 297 -32.94 1.69 30.39
CA GLU A 297 -32.59 0.38 29.83
C GLU A 297 -33.90 -0.33 29.47
N ILE A 298 -34.21 -0.37 28.17
CA ILE A 298 -35.32 -1.16 27.64
C ILE A 298 -34.76 -2.52 27.24
N THR A 299 -35.11 -3.54 28.02
CA THR A 299 -34.97 -4.96 27.70
C THR A 299 -35.85 -5.32 26.50
N LEU A 300 -35.25 -5.79 25.40
CA LEU A 300 -35.98 -6.36 24.27
C LEU A 300 -35.96 -7.88 24.40
N ASP A 301 -37.16 -8.43 24.52
CA ASP A 301 -37.48 -9.85 24.63
C ASP A 301 -37.12 -10.63 23.36
N ASP A 302 -36.68 -11.87 23.59
CA ASP A 302 -36.30 -12.88 22.61
C ASP A 302 -37.53 -13.43 21.84
N GLU A 303 -37.64 -13.11 20.55
CA GLU A 303 -38.46 -13.87 19.59
C GLU A 303 -37.55 -14.38 18.47
N ALA A 304 -37.40 -15.70 18.42
CA ALA A 304 -36.55 -16.42 17.47
C ALA A 304 -37.09 -16.29 16.04
N VAL A 305 -36.37 -15.54 15.20
CA VAL A 305 -36.52 -15.56 13.74
C VAL A 305 -35.40 -16.42 13.15
N ASP A 306 -35.79 -17.50 12.47
CA ASP A 306 -34.92 -18.33 11.62
C ASP A 306 -34.32 -17.47 10.50
N VAL A 307 -33.13 -16.91 10.75
CA VAL A 307 -32.34 -16.22 9.72
C VAL A 307 -31.41 -17.25 9.08
N ALA A 308 -31.64 -17.50 7.79
CA ALA A 308 -30.84 -18.41 6.97
C ALA A 308 -29.34 -18.18 7.17
N THR A 309 -28.62 -19.28 7.46
CA THR A 309 -27.17 -19.31 7.62
C THR A 309 -26.47 -18.58 6.47
N PRO A 310 -25.55 -17.63 6.76
CA PRO A 310 -24.78 -16.96 5.72
C PRO A 310 -23.96 -17.97 4.92
N PRO A 311 -23.68 -17.70 3.62
CA PRO A 311 -22.88 -18.58 2.79
C PRO A 311 -21.49 -18.77 3.43
N PRO A 312 -20.89 -19.98 3.29
CA PRO A 312 -19.61 -20.26 3.92
C PRO A 312 -18.55 -19.26 3.45
N PRO A 313 -17.69 -18.75 4.34
CA PRO A 313 -16.58 -17.91 3.95
C PRO A 313 -15.68 -18.66 2.94
N PRO A 314 -14.98 -17.94 2.05
CA PRO A 314 -14.02 -18.56 1.15
C PRO A 314 -13.07 -19.45 1.94
N SER A 315 -12.62 -20.56 1.33
CA SER A 315 -11.63 -21.48 1.89
C SER A 315 -10.28 -20.77 2.08
N GLY A 316 -10.23 -19.89 3.08
CA GLY A 316 -9.06 -19.12 3.46
C GLY A 316 -8.17 -19.93 4.39
N ASN A 317 -6.98 -19.40 4.64
CA ASN A 317 -6.06 -20.05 5.56
C ASN A 317 -6.61 -20.02 6.99
N ILE A 318 -6.32 -21.08 7.75
CA ILE A 318 -6.66 -21.15 9.19
C ILE A 318 -5.80 -20.18 9.99
N GLU A 319 -4.61 -19.83 9.47
CA GLU A 319 -3.73 -18.84 10.07
C GLU A 319 -3.13 -17.91 9.01
N THR A 320 -2.90 -16.66 9.40
CA THR A 320 -2.06 -15.70 8.66
C THR A 320 -0.80 -15.44 9.47
N LYS A 321 0.36 -15.59 8.82
CA LYS A 321 1.66 -15.21 9.38
C LYS A 321 1.92 -13.75 9.07
N PHE A 322 2.14 -12.95 10.10
CA PHE A 322 2.47 -11.54 10.00
C PHE A 322 3.96 -11.33 10.26
N LEU A 323 4.61 -10.56 9.39
CA LEU A 323 5.97 -10.10 9.59
C LEU A 323 6.07 -8.62 9.20
N ALA A 324 6.49 -7.80 10.15
CA ALA A 324 6.92 -6.45 9.91
C ALA A 324 8.45 -6.34 9.96
N LEU A 325 9.02 -5.48 9.12
CA LEU A 325 10.47 -5.28 9.00
C LEU A 325 10.86 -3.82 9.26
N ASP A 326 12.14 -3.63 9.56
CA ASP A 326 12.73 -2.32 9.82
C ASP A 326 13.08 -1.56 8.53
N LYS A 327 13.60 -0.34 8.66
CA LYS A 327 14.19 0.43 7.55
C LYS A 327 15.63 -0.01 7.26
N CYS A 328 16.06 0.18 6.01
CA CYS A 328 17.41 -0.16 5.55
C CYS A 328 18.52 0.68 6.23
N LEU A 329 18.91 0.29 7.44
CA LEU A 329 20.00 0.89 8.21
C LEU A 329 20.94 -0.19 8.76
N PRO A 330 22.22 0.14 9.03
CA PRO A 330 23.18 -0.81 9.58
C PRO A 330 22.68 -1.46 10.87
N LYS A 331 22.84 -2.80 10.96
CA LYS A 331 22.46 -3.63 12.12
C LYS A 331 20.96 -3.66 12.44
N ARG A 332 20.10 -3.30 11.49
CA ARG A 332 18.65 -3.45 11.61
C ARG A 332 18.15 -4.64 10.79
N ASP A 333 17.03 -5.20 11.22
CA ASP A 333 16.39 -6.36 10.58
C ASP A 333 15.38 -5.87 9.53
N PHE A 334 15.91 -5.35 8.41
CA PHE A 334 15.11 -4.72 7.35
C PHE A 334 14.73 -5.66 6.20
N LEU A 335 15.33 -6.86 6.15
CA LEU A 335 15.16 -7.82 5.06
C LEU A 335 15.03 -9.24 5.57
N GLU A 336 14.06 -9.98 5.03
CA GLU A 336 13.83 -11.41 5.29
C GLU A 336 13.77 -12.19 3.97
N ILE A 337 14.38 -13.37 3.91
CA ILE A 337 14.19 -14.29 2.79
C ILE A 337 13.19 -15.37 3.19
N ILE A 338 12.15 -15.53 2.39
CA ILE A 338 11.16 -16.61 2.54
C ILE A 338 11.18 -17.52 1.32
N ASP A 339 10.88 -18.78 1.55
CA ASP A 339 10.70 -19.78 0.50
C ASP A 339 9.22 -20.15 0.39
N LEU A 340 8.64 -19.95 -0.79
CA LEU A 340 7.27 -20.37 -1.10
C LEU A 340 7.25 -21.37 -2.25
N PRO A 341 6.47 -22.46 -2.13
CA PRO A 341 6.22 -23.37 -3.24
C PRO A 341 5.59 -22.61 -4.39
N CYS A 342 6.09 -22.81 -5.60
CA CYS A 342 5.56 -22.14 -6.80
C CYS A 342 5.57 -23.08 -8.00
N ALA A 343 4.78 -22.75 -9.03
CA ALA A 343 4.69 -23.59 -10.23
C ALA A 343 6.04 -23.70 -11.00
N PHE A 344 6.97 -22.76 -10.77
CA PHE A 344 8.31 -22.78 -11.37
C PHE A 344 9.27 -23.79 -10.74
N ASP A 345 8.96 -24.37 -9.59
CA ASP A 345 9.85 -25.35 -8.92
C ASP A 345 10.02 -26.64 -9.75
N SER A 346 9.24 -26.81 -10.82
CA SER A 346 9.35 -27.91 -11.79
C SER A 346 10.41 -27.69 -12.89
N LEU A 347 11.05 -26.53 -12.95
CA LEU A 347 12.04 -26.18 -13.97
C LEU A 347 13.48 -26.32 -13.42
N PRO A 348 14.49 -26.53 -14.28
CA PRO A 348 15.88 -26.67 -13.83
C PRO A 348 16.32 -25.49 -12.98
N LEU A 349 17.01 -25.78 -11.87
CA LEU A 349 17.54 -24.76 -10.97
C LEU A 349 18.48 -23.83 -11.75
N ALA A 350 18.28 -22.52 -11.61
CA ALA A 350 19.20 -21.53 -12.16
C ALA A 350 20.61 -21.79 -11.63
N SER A 351 21.60 -21.83 -12.53
CA SER A 351 23.01 -21.88 -12.13
C SER A 351 23.41 -20.52 -11.52
N LEU A 352 24.42 -20.52 -10.64
CA LEU A 352 25.06 -19.30 -10.14
C LEU A 352 25.48 -18.40 -11.34
N GLY A 353 24.74 -17.31 -11.57
CA GLY A 353 24.99 -16.35 -12.64
C GLY A 353 23.88 -16.18 -13.68
N GLU A 354 22.95 -17.13 -13.82
CA GLU A 354 21.80 -17.03 -14.74
C GLU A 354 20.50 -16.84 -13.95
N ARG A 355 20.27 -15.61 -13.44
CA ARG A 355 19.04 -15.31 -12.68
C ARG A 355 17.83 -15.40 -13.61
N ARG A 356 16.91 -16.31 -13.30
CA ARG A 356 15.63 -16.40 -13.99
C ARG A 356 14.70 -15.32 -13.44
N ILE A 357 14.36 -14.33 -14.26
CA ILE A 357 13.41 -13.28 -13.88
C ILE A 357 12.00 -13.85 -14.06
N PRO A 358 11.20 -14.01 -13.00
CA PRO A 358 9.83 -14.52 -13.15
C PRO A 358 8.97 -13.50 -13.91
N LYS A 359 8.03 -14.00 -14.71
CA LYS A 359 7.08 -13.12 -15.41
C LYS A 359 5.98 -12.66 -14.47
N LEU A 360 5.62 -11.39 -14.58
CA LEU A 360 4.52 -10.77 -13.87
C LEU A 360 3.24 -10.86 -14.70
N GLY A 361 2.13 -11.24 -14.07
CA GLY A 361 0.82 -11.41 -14.67
C GLY A 361 -0.27 -10.58 -14.03
N PHE A 362 -1.24 -10.13 -14.82
CA PHE A 362 -2.44 -9.52 -14.27
C PHE A 362 -3.31 -10.58 -13.59
N ASP A 363 -3.83 -10.25 -12.40
CA ASP A 363 -4.81 -11.09 -11.74
C ASP A 363 -6.21 -10.83 -12.33
N PRO A 364 -6.90 -11.85 -12.89
CA PRO A 364 -8.18 -11.65 -13.57
C PRO A 364 -9.29 -11.20 -12.62
N GLU A 365 -9.29 -11.64 -11.36
CA GLU A 365 -10.28 -11.21 -10.36
C GLU A 365 -10.08 -9.73 -10.04
N TRP A 366 -8.82 -9.30 -9.90
CA TRP A 366 -8.52 -7.89 -9.71
C TRP A 366 -8.89 -7.01 -10.91
N LEU A 367 -8.65 -7.48 -12.13
CA LEU A 367 -9.09 -6.78 -13.34
C LEU A 367 -10.63 -6.63 -13.37
N ALA A 368 -11.36 -7.68 -13.01
CA ALA A 368 -12.82 -7.67 -12.93
C ALA A 368 -13.32 -6.69 -11.87
N ILE A 369 -12.74 -6.71 -10.67
CA ILE A 369 -13.05 -5.76 -9.59
C ILE A 369 -12.75 -4.32 -10.03
N THR A 370 -11.64 -4.10 -10.73
CA THR A 370 -11.26 -2.78 -11.24
C THR A 370 -12.27 -2.26 -12.25
N LYS A 371 -12.69 -3.09 -13.20
CA LYS A 371 -13.70 -2.72 -14.20
C LYS A 371 -15.08 -2.49 -13.56
N ALA A 372 -15.50 -3.35 -12.63
CA ALA A 372 -16.77 -3.23 -11.91
C ALA A 372 -16.88 -1.92 -11.10
N PHE A 373 -15.77 -1.48 -10.50
CA PHE A 373 -15.72 -0.27 -9.67
C PHE A 373 -15.25 0.98 -10.42
N ASP A 374 -15.11 0.92 -11.75
CA ASP A 374 -14.63 2.06 -12.53
C ASP A 374 -15.58 3.27 -12.40
N SER A 375 -16.89 3.08 -12.50
CA SER A 375 -17.87 4.17 -12.36
C SER A 375 -17.82 4.89 -11.01
N LEU A 376 -17.27 4.23 -9.98
CA LEU A 376 -17.11 4.74 -8.62
C LEU A 376 -15.71 5.32 -8.33
N PHE A 377 -14.85 5.40 -9.35
CA PHE A 377 -13.48 5.85 -9.21
C PHE A 377 -13.39 7.23 -8.52
N PRO A 378 -12.60 7.36 -7.45
CA PRO A 378 -12.75 8.41 -6.46
C PRO A 378 -12.06 9.73 -6.88
N VAL A 379 -12.42 10.38 -7.98
CA VAL A 379 -11.71 11.61 -8.45
C VAL A 379 -12.15 12.92 -7.77
N SER A 380 -13.07 12.87 -6.82
CA SER A 380 -13.58 14.06 -6.13
C SER A 380 -13.57 13.85 -4.62
N ARG A 381 -13.61 14.94 -3.83
CA ARG A 381 -13.56 14.85 -2.37
C ARG A 381 -14.74 14.04 -1.82
N ARG A 382 -15.93 14.19 -2.41
CA ARG A 382 -17.12 13.42 -2.04
C ARG A 382 -17.12 12.08 -2.79
N GLN A 383 -17.06 11.00 -2.03
CA GLN A 383 -17.18 9.66 -2.58
C GLN A 383 -18.64 9.31 -2.90
N ALA A 384 -18.88 8.67 -4.04
CA ALA A 384 -20.18 8.13 -4.40
C ALA A 384 -20.56 6.95 -3.50
N ALA A 385 -21.86 6.71 -3.31
CA ALA A 385 -22.33 5.57 -2.54
C ALA A 385 -21.89 4.25 -3.21
N TYR A 386 -21.46 3.30 -2.38
CA TYR A 386 -21.07 1.98 -2.83
C TYR A 386 -22.29 1.07 -2.98
N PRO A 387 -22.28 0.13 -3.95
CA PRO A 387 -23.27 -0.94 -3.98
C PRO A 387 -23.20 -1.78 -2.71
N ASP A 388 -24.29 -2.45 -2.38
CA ASP A 388 -24.27 -3.51 -1.38
C ASP A 388 -23.37 -4.67 -1.82
N GLU A 389 -23.05 -5.56 -0.88
CA GLU A 389 -22.09 -6.64 -1.14
C GLU A 389 -22.59 -7.63 -2.20
N SER A 390 -23.89 -7.97 -2.21
CA SER A 390 -24.48 -8.87 -3.21
C SER A 390 -24.38 -8.29 -4.62
N ALA A 391 -24.80 -7.04 -4.80
CA ALA A 391 -24.76 -6.35 -6.09
C ALA A 391 -23.31 -6.16 -6.57
N ALA A 392 -22.38 -5.87 -5.66
CA ALA A 392 -20.96 -5.80 -5.99
C ALA A 392 -20.43 -7.14 -6.52
N ARG A 393 -20.77 -8.25 -5.86
CA ARG A 393 -20.33 -9.60 -6.26
C ARG A 393 -20.95 -10.04 -7.59
N ASP A 394 -22.22 -9.73 -7.83
CA ASP A 394 -22.89 -10.02 -9.10
C ASP A 394 -22.24 -9.25 -10.26
N LEU A 395 -21.95 -7.96 -10.06
CA LEU A 395 -21.25 -7.15 -11.05
C LEU A 395 -19.83 -7.68 -11.31
N ILE A 396 -19.09 -8.05 -10.26
CA ILE A 396 -17.74 -8.64 -10.42
C ILE A 396 -17.81 -9.94 -11.21
N LYS A 397 -18.80 -10.79 -10.97
CA LYS A 397 -18.98 -12.04 -11.70
C LYS A 397 -19.21 -11.80 -13.20
N GLU A 398 -20.02 -10.81 -13.55
CA GLU A 398 -20.23 -10.39 -14.94
C GLU A 398 -18.92 -9.87 -15.56
N GLN A 399 -18.21 -8.98 -14.86
CA GLN A 399 -16.96 -8.42 -15.36
C GLN A 399 -15.84 -9.46 -15.44
N LEU A 400 -15.85 -10.49 -14.58
CA LEU A 400 -14.90 -11.59 -14.62
C LEU A 400 -15.06 -12.43 -15.88
N ALA A 401 -16.32 -12.76 -16.25
CA ALA A 401 -16.59 -13.44 -17.51
C ALA A 401 -16.12 -12.60 -18.70
N TRP A 402 -16.37 -11.29 -18.66
CA TRP A 402 -15.86 -10.35 -19.68
C TRP A 402 -14.33 -10.34 -19.77
N VAL A 403 -13.61 -10.31 -18.64
CA VAL A 403 -12.13 -10.31 -18.60
C VAL A 403 -11.57 -11.62 -19.18
N GLN A 404 -12.17 -12.75 -18.85
CA GLN A 404 -11.76 -14.06 -19.39
C GLN A 404 -11.89 -14.09 -20.92
N GLU A 405 -13.01 -13.57 -21.46
CA GLU A 405 -13.25 -13.52 -22.90
C GLU A 405 -12.39 -12.47 -23.62
N ASN A 406 -12.22 -11.29 -23.06
CA ASN A 406 -11.65 -10.14 -23.79
C ASN A 406 -10.16 -9.90 -23.51
N VAL A 407 -9.65 -10.31 -22.35
CA VAL A 407 -8.25 -10.08 -21.96
C VAL A 407 -7.45 -11.38 -22.04
N GLN A 408 -7.99 -12.49 -21.54
CA GLN A 408 -7.27 -13.78 -21.52
C GLN A 408 -7.39 -14.56 -22.84
N ALA A 409 -8.54 -14.54 -23.52
CA ALA A 409 -8.66 -15.28 -24.80
C ALA A 409 -7.88 -14.61 -25.94
N LYS A 410 -7.71 -13.28 -25.91
CA LYS A 410 -6.98 -12.51 -26.94
C LYS A 410 -5.45 -12.56 -26.80
N SER A 411 -4.89 -13.19 -25.74
CA SER A 411 -3.44 -13.39 -25.62
C SER A 411 -2.86 -14.50 -26.51
N SER A 412 -3.68 -15.18 -27.32
CA SER A 412 -3.20 -16.11 -28.36
C SER A 412 -3.43 -15.56 -29.76
N PRO A 413 -2.41 -14.90 -30.34
CA PRO A 413 -2.08 -15.16 -31.74
C PRO A 413 -0.56 -15.37 -31.94
N MET A 414 -0.20 -16.35 -32.77
CA MET A 414 1.14 -16.60 -33.32
C MET A 414 2.24 -17.08 -32.35
N SER A 415 2.12 -18.33 -31.90
CA SER A 415 3.28 -19.17 -31.61
C SER A 415 3.04 -20.57 -32.17
N THR A 416 3.37 -20.76 -33.44
CA THR A 416 3.54 -22.08 -34.04
C THR A 416 4.85 -22.68 -33.55
N SER A 417 4.90 -23.07 -32.29
CA SER A 417 5.89 -24.02 -31.80
C SER A 417 5.22 -24.90 -30.78
N SER A 418 5.05 -26.16 -31.18
CA SER A 418 4.59 -27.26 -30.36
C SER A 418 5.57 -27.53 -29.21
N SER A 419 5.43 -26.82 -28.11
CA SER A 419 5.81 -27.30 -26.79
C SER A 419 4.65 -27.02 -25.85
N SER A 420 4.17 -28.08 -25.21
CA SER A 420 3.06 -28.11 -24.26
C SER A 420 3.45 -27.48 -22.91
N ASP A 421 4.03 -26.29 -22.94
CA ASP A 421 4.29 -25.51 -21.74
C ASP A 421 2.99 -24.84 -21.34
N SER A 422 2.53 -25.16 -20.12
CA SER A 422 1.32 -24.67 -19.46
C SER A 422 0.79 -23.37 -20.07
N ALA A 423 -0.36 -23.46 -20.75
CA ALA A 423 -1.06 -22.30 -21.32
C ALA A 423 -1.04 -21.16 -20.29
N SER A 424 -0.51 -19.99 -20.66
CA SER A 424 -0.41 -18.84 -19.77
C SER A 424 -1.77 -18.56 -19.14
N LEU A 425 -1.96 -18.97 -17.88
CA LEU A 425 -3.22 -18.87 -17.14
C LEU A 425 -3.66 -17.41 -16.92
N PHE A 426 -2.77 -16.46 -17.21
CA PHE A 426 -2.96 -15.03 -17.00
C PHE A 426 -2.32 -14.21 -18.14
N LYS A 427 -2.81 -12.98 -18.34
CA LYS A 427 -2.25 -12.02 -19.29
C LYS A 427 -0.94 -11.45 -18.72
N ALA A 428 0.17 -11.58 -19.46
CA ALA A 428 1.46 -11.02 -19.02
C ALA A 428 1.39 -9.49 -18.97
N LEU A 429 2.03 -8.88 -17.98
CA LEU A 429 2.05 -7.42 -17.86
C LEU A 429 2.78 -6.74 -19.03
N ASP A 430 3.89 -7.32 -19.47
CA ASP A 430 4.73 -6.78 -20.55
C ASP A 430 4.01 -6.70 -21.90
N ASP A 431 2.92 -7.45 -22.08
CA ASP A 431 2.09 -7.38 -23.29
C ASP A 431 1.23 -6.10 -23.35
N VAL A 432 1.07 -5.42 -22.22
CA VAL A 432 0.14 -4.28 -22.06
C VAL A 432 0.88 -3.04 -21.62
N GLN A 433 1.76 -3.17 -20.62
CA GLN A 433 2.50 -2.07 -20.02
C GLN A 433 3.99 -2.28 -20.25
N THR A 434 4.65 -1.25 -20.79
CA THR A 434 6.10 -1.18 -20.91
C THR A 434 6.61 0.09 -20.23
N PHE A 435 7.77 0.00 -19.58
CA PHE A 435 8.38 1.16 -18.93
C PHE A 435 8.58 2.30 -19.95
N SER A 436 8.18 3.51 -19.55
CA SER A 436 8.37 4.72 -20.34
C SER A 436 8.84 5.87 -19.45
N GLN A 437 9.93 6.53 -19.85
CA GLN A 437 10.48 7.66 -19.14
C GLN A 437 9.70 8.95 -19.48
N VAL A 438 8.58 9.18 -18.79
CA VAL A 438 7.66 10.31 -19.06
C VAL A 438 8.13 11.67 -18.50
N ALA A 439 9.03 11.67 -17.52
CA ALA A 439 9.57 12.87 -16.87
C ALA A 439 11.10 12.95 -17.07
N PRO A 440 11.69 14.16 -17.02
CA PRO A 440 13.14 14.30 -17.13
C PRO A 440 13.85 13.72 -15.91
N GLY A 441 15.04 13.14 -16.12
CA GLY A 441 15.97 12.81 -15.03
C GLY A 441 16.58 14.08 -14.39
N PRO A 442 17.37 13.92 -13.32
CA PRO A 442 17.98 15.06 -12.63
C PRO A 442 19.04 15.75 -13.50
N GLY A 443 19.23 17.05 -13.29
CA GLY A 443 20.18 17.90 -14.00
C GLY A 443 19.57 18.76 -15.11
N ASN A 444 18.36 18.44 -15.57
CA ASN A 444 17.67 19.15 -16.66
C ASN A 444 16.58 20.12 -16.16
N GLU A 445 16.41 20.30 -14.85
CA GLU A 445 15.27 21.05 -14.29
C GLU A 445 15.45 22.57 -14.36
N GLY A 446 16.67 23.06 -14.60
CA GLY A 446 16.98 24.49 -14.68
C GLY A 446 16.52 25.28 -13.45
N SER A 447 15.89 26.44 -13.67
CA SER A 447 15.32 27.27 -12.60
C SER A 447 14.08 26.66 -11.94
N ALA A 448 13.45 25.65 -12.57
CA ALA A 448 12.24 24.99 -12.05
C ALA A 448 12.55 23.91 -11.00
N LYS A 449 13.83 23.67 -10.67
CA LYS A 449 14.31 22.65 -9.73
C LYS A 449 13.54 22.62 -8.39
N ASN A 450 13.20 23.79 -7.86
CA ASN A 450 12.55 23.94 -6.55
C ASN A 450 11.03 24.12 -6.65
N HIS A 451 10.43 23.83 -7.81
CA HIS A 451 8.99 23.92 -8.04
C HIS A 451 8.41 22.54 -8.33
N GLN A 452 7.20 22.27 -7.86
CA GLN A 452 6.49 21.03 -8.18
C GLN A 452 6.35 20.84 -9.70
N PRO A 453 6.39 19.60 -10.21
CA PRO A 453 6.30 19.30 -11.63
C PRO A 453 4.90 19.57 -12.19
N PRO A 454 4.72 19.65 -13.52
CA PRO A 454 3.39 19.43 -14.10
C PRO A 454 2.98 17.97 -13.90
N TYR A 455 1.70 17.66 -14.16
CA TYR A 455 1.27 16.27 -14.29
C TYR A 455 1.87 15.64 -15.55
N TYR A 456 2.43 14.43 -15.43
CA TYR A 456 2.91 13.65 -16.57
C TYR A 456 1.91 12.53 -16.90
N ALA A 457 1.37 12.52 -18.11
CA ALA A 457 0.49 11.43 -18.53
C ALA A 457 1.31 10.13 -18.70
N SER A 458 0.81 9.03 -18.12
CA SER A 458 1.45 7.71 -18.22
C SER A 458 0.86 6.88 -19.36
N PRO A 459 1.65 6.53 -20.39
CA PRO A 459 1.23 5.59 -21.43
C PRO A 459 0.88 4.21 -20.88
N GLN A 460 1.46 3.82 -19.74
CA GLN A 460 1.18 2.54 -19.08
C GLN A 460 -0.21 2.51 -18.47
N THR A 461 -0.63 3.63 -17.86
CA THR A 461 -1.99 3.78 -17.33
C THR A 461 -3.00 3.84 -18.46
N GLU A 462 -2.69 4.55 -19.55
CA GLU A 462 -3.54 4.59 -20.73
C GLU A 462 -3.71 3.19 -21.37
N ALA A 463 -2.62 2.43 -21.51
CA ALA A 463 -2.68 1.07 -22.03
C ALA A 463 -3.49 0.12 -21.13
N PHE A 464 -3.35 0.25 -19.81
CA PHE A 464 -4.15 -0.51 -18.83
C PHE A 464 -5.65 -0.18 -18.95
N CYS A 465 -6.00 1.11 -18.98
CA CYS A 465 -7.38 1.56 -19.16
C CYS A 465 -7.97 1.06 -20.49
N LYS A 466 -7.18 1.14 -21.58
CA LYS A 466 -7.56 0.64 -22.91
C LYS A 466 -7.80 -0.87 -22.91
N MET A 467 -6.95 -1.65 -22.23
CA MET A 467 -7.14 -3.10 -22.10
C MET A 467 -8.46 -3.45 -21.43
N LEU A 468 -8.87 -2.69 -20.42
CA LEU A 468 -10.11 -2.91 -19.68
C LEU A 468 -11.33 -2.20 -20.28
N GLU A 469 -11.17 -1.43 -21.36
CA GLU A 469 -12.21 -0.58 -21.93
C GLU A 469 -12.87 0.31 -20.85
N ILE A 470 -12.03 0.99 -20.06
CA ILE A 470 -12.44 1.97 -19.05
C ILE A 470 -11.80 3.33 -19.34
N ASP A 471 -12.40 4.40 -18.82
CA ASP A 471 -11.88 5.75 -18.98
C ASP A 471 -10.62 5.98 -18.14
N ASN A 472 -9.60 6.60 -18.73
CA ASN A 472 -8.45 7.10 -17.95
C ASN A 472 -8.84 8.38 -17.20
N LYS A 473 -9.39 8.21 -15.99
CA LYS A 473 -9.88 9.31 -15.15
C LYS A 473 -8.78 10.11 -14.46
N LEU A 474 -7.51 9.68 -14.55
CA LEU A 474 -6.36 10.43 -14.06
C LEU A 474 -6.03 11.60 -14.99
N VAL A 475 -6.36 11.46 -16.28
CA VAL A 475 -6.12 12.45 -17.36
C VAL A 475 -7.46 13.08 -17.77
N LYS A 476 -8.17 13.75 -16.86
CA LYS A 476 -9.43 14.40 -17.28
C LYS A 476 -9.18 15.66 -18.14
N PRO A 477 -9.96 15.89 -19.22
CA PRO A 477 -9.62 16.83 -20.31
C PRO A 477 -9.91 18.31 -20.05
N SER A 478 -10.32 18.72 -18.85
CA SER A 478 -10.78 20.10 -18.58
C SER A 478 -9.65 21.12 -18.38
N PHE A 479 -8.41 20.80 -18.75
CA PHE A 479 -7.23 21.63 -18.45
C PHE A 479 -6.21 21.71 -19.59
N LEU A 480 -6.63 21.56 -20.84
CA LEU A 480 -5.89 22.23 -21.91
C LEU A 480 -6.12 23.74 -21.72
N PRO A 481 -5.07 24.57 -21.59
CA PRO A 481 -5.26 26.00 -21.58
C PRO A 481 -5.93 26.38 -22.91
N SER A 482 -7.09 27.04 -22.81
CA SER A 482 -7.77 27.69 -23.93
C SER A 482 -6.86 28.68 -24.63
#